data_AF-A0A8J7AAN1-F1
#
_entry.id   AF-A0A8J7AAN1-F1
#
_cell.length_a   1.000
_cell.length_b   1.000
_cell.length_c   1.000
_cell.angle_alpha   90.00
_cell.angle_beta   90.00
_cell.angle_gamma   90.00
#
_symmetry.space_group_name_H-M   'P 1'
#
loop_
_entity.id
_entity.type
_entity.pdbx_description
1 polymer ?
#
loop_
_entity_poly.entity_id
_entity_poly.type
_entity_poly.pdbx_seq_one_letter_code
_entity_poly.pdbx_strand_id
1 'polypeptide(L)'
;MAQAVDASKNLPSDPRNREVVFPAGRDPQQGNLETPINASPLSKWFINNLPAYRPGITPSRRGLEVGMAHGYLLFGPFAKLGPLRDTANANLAGLLASIGLVVLLTACLSLYASSNPPKALASVTVPNPPVDAFNSKESWNNFASSFLIGGIGGAVVAYFLTSNLGLIQGIVG
;
A
#
# COMPACT_ATOMS: atom_id res chain seq x y z
N MET A 1 -34.21 -2.90 -35.73
CA MET A 1 -33.22 -2.91 -34.62
C MET A 1 -33.76 -2.19 -33.36
N ALA A 2 -34.29 -0.97 -33.47
CA ALA A 2 -34.86 -0.24 -32.33
C ALA A 2 -36.01 -0.96 -31.59
N GLN A 3 -36.91 -1.64 -32.32
CA GLN A 3 -38.02 -2.41 -31.70
C GLN A 3 -37.54 -3.61 -30.86
N ALA A 4 -36.50 -4.31 -31.29
CA ALA A 4 -35.97 -5.45 -30.54
C ALA A 4 -35.26 -5.00 -29.24
N VAL A 5 -34.56 -3.87 -29.30
CA VAL A 5 -33.94 -3.23 -28.14
C VAL A 5 -34.99 -2.68 -27.16
N ASP A 6 -36.10 -2.14 -27.66
CA ASP A 6 -37.18 -1.65 -26.79
C ASP A 6 -38.00 -2.80 -26.19
N ALA A 7 -38.22 -3.89 -26.94
CA ALA A 7 -38.90 -5.08 -26.45
C ALA A 7 -38.10 -5.83 -25.38
N SER A 8 -36.77 -5.80 -25.45
CA SER A 8 -35.91 -6.53 -24.50
C SER A 8 -35.65 -5.80 -23.18
N LYS A 9 -35.99 -4.51 -23.07
CA LYS A 9 -35.58 -3.65 -21.94
C LYS A 9 -36.01 -4.13 -20.55
N ASN A 10 -37.10 -4.89 -20.45
CA ASN A 10 -37.61 -5.42 -19.18
C ASN A 10 -37.25 -6.90 -18.97
N LEU A 11 -36.58 -7.54 -19.93
CA LEU A 11 -36.21 -8.95 -19.83
C LEU A 11 -34.94 -9.11 -18.97
N PRO A 12 -34.90 -10.07 -18.02
CA PRO A 12 -33.70 -10.31 -17.21
C PRO A 12 -32.54 -10.90 -18.04
N SER A 13 -32.83 -11.44 -19.23
CA SER A 13 -31.83 -11.90 -20.18
C SER A 13 -31.11 -10.76 -20.91
N ASP A 14 -31.66 -9.55 -20.86
CA ASP A 14 -31.03 -8.37 -21.45
C ASP A 14 -29.74 -8.04 -20.67
N PRO A 15 -28.57 -7.95 -21.33
CA PRO A 15 -27.31 -7.60 -20.68
C PRO A 15 -27.36 -6.30 -19.88
N ARG A 16 -28.22 -5.35 -20.24
CA ARG A 16 -28.40 -4.07 -19.53
C ARG A 16 -28.98 -4.24 -18.13
N ASN A 17 -29.73 -5.32 -17.90
CA ASN A 17 -30.38 -5.60 -16.61
C ASN A 17 -29.51 -6.44 -15.68
N ARG A 18 -28.25 -6.73 -16.05
CA ARG A 18 -27.27 -7.36 -15.17
C ARG A 18 -26.62 -6.29 -14.31
N GLU A 19 -27.13 -6.13 -13.10
CA GLU A 19 -26.56 -5.22 -12.12
C GLU A 19 -25.16 -5.66 -11.71
N VAL A 20 -24.29 -4.68 -11.47
CA VAL A 20 -22.89 -4.87 -11.06
C VAL A 20 -22.57 -4.19 -9.74
N VAL A 21 -23.56 -3.51 -9.15
CA VAL A 21 -23.48 -2.84 -7.86
C VAL A 21 -24.48 -3.51 -6.92
N PHE A 22 -24.01 -3.98 -5.78
CA PHE A 22 -24.84 -4.70 -4.82
C PHE A 22 -24.69 -4.08 -3.41
N PRO A 23 -25.68 -4.25 -2.52
CA PRO A 23 -25.52 -3.87 -1.12
C PRO A 23 -24.42 -4.69 -0.46
N ALA A 24 -23.59 -4.04 0.38
CA ALA A 24 -22.50 -4.72 1.10
C ALA A 24 -23.03 -5.88 1.95
N GLY A 25 -22.47 -7.08 1.74
CA GLY A 25 -22.79 -8.24 2.60
C GLY A 25 -24.26 -8.66 2.57
N ARG A 26 -25.01 -8.30 1.53
CA ARG A 26 -26.47 -8.52 1.38
C ARG A 26 -27.34 -7.72 2.36
N ASP A 27 -26.78 -6.71 3.01
CA ASP A 27 -27.50 -5.83 3.92
C ASP A 27 -27.49 -4.38 3.39
N PRO A 28 -28.62 -3.87 2.87
CA PRO A 28 -28.70 -2.53 2.30
C PRO A 28 -28.65 -1.41 3.35
N GLN A 29 -28.68 -1.73 4.65
CA GLN A 29 -28.54 -0.75 5.72
C GLN A 29 -27.08 -0.41 6.00
N GLN A 30 -26.14 -1.23 5.53
CA GLN A 30 -24.71 -0.95 5.64
C GLN A 30 -24.34 0.20 4.70
N GLY A 31 -23.61 1.18 5.23
CA GLY A 31 -23.13 2.35 4.47
C GLY A 31 -21.98 2.05 3.50
N ASN A 32 -22.07 0.94 2.75
CA ASN A 32 -21.10 0.56 1.73
C ASN A 32 -21.77 -0.22 0.59
N LEU A 33 -21.18 -0.17 -0.60
CA LEU A 33 -21.68 -0.84 -1.81
C LEU A 33 -20.60 -1.76 -2.36
N GLU A 34 -20.99 -2.95 -2.81
CA GLU A 34 -20.13 -3.84 -3.59
C GLU A 34 -20.09 -3.33 -5.02
N THR A 35 -18.92 -2.87 -5.45
CA THR A 35 -18.66 -2.35 -6.78
C THR A 35 -17.53 -3.16 -7.43
N PRO A 36 -17.36 -3.11 -8.77
CA PRO A 36 -16.24 -3.75 -9.43
C PRO A 36 -14.86 -3.28 -8.93
N ILE A 37 -14.76 -2.12 -8.28
CA ILE A 37 -13.51 -1.58 -7.76
C ILE A 37 -13.15 -2.17 -6.39
N ASN A 38 -14.12 -2.36 -5.49
CA ASN A 38 -13.86 -2.82 -4.11
C ASN A 38 -14.17 -4.30 -3.87
N ALA A 39 -15.09 -4.90 -4.64
CA ALA A 39 -15.58 -6.25 -4.43
C ALA A 39 -15.13 -7.25 -5.52
N SER A 40 -14.42 -6.78 -6.56
CA SER A 40 -13.93 -7.69 -7.61
C SER A 40 -12.91 -8.69 -7.06
N PRO A 41 -12.84 -9.92 -7.62
CA PRO A 41 -11.87 -10.92 -7.19
C PRO A 41 -10.42 -10.42 -7.27
N LEU A 42 -10.09 -9.64 -8.31
CA LEU A 42 -8.76 -9.08 -8.49
C LEU A 42 -8.40 -8.06 -7.40
N SER A 43 -9.26 -7.06 -7.16
CA SER A 43 -9.03 -6.06 -6.12
C SER A 43 -8.95 -6.71 -4.74
N LYS A 44 -9.86 -7.65 -4.44
CA LYS A 44 -9.82 -8.40 -3.19
C LYS A 44 -8.54 -9.19 -3.05
N TRP A 45 -8.13 -9.93 -4.07
CA TRP A 45 -6.89 -10.70 -4.03
C TRP A 45 -5.68 -9.79 -3.81
N PHE A 46 -5.56 -8.70 -4.56
CA PHE A 46 -4.43 -7.78 -4.46
C PHE A 46 -4.36 -7.16 -3.05
N ILE A 47 -5.45 -6.55 -2.58
CA ILE A 47 -5.47 -5.83 -1.31
C ILE A 47 -5.31 -6.80 -0.12
N ASN A 48 -5.98 -7.96 -0.12
CA ASN A 48 -5.84 -8.92 0.98
C ASN A 48 -4.45 -9.58 1.04
N ASN A 49 -3.69 -9.59 -0.06
CA ASN A 49 -2.32 -10.11 -0.08
C ASN A 49 -1.23 -9.06 0.13
N LEU A 50 -1.60 -7.77 0.25
CA LEU A 50 -0.66 -6.72 0.64
C LEU A 50 -0.12 -6.99 2.06
N PRO A 51 1.09 -6.54 2.38
CA PRO A 51 1.70 -6.80 3.69
C PRO A 51 0.86 -6.30 4.86
N ALA A 52 0.07 -5.25 4.67
CA ALA A 52 -0.85 -4.75 5.67
C ALA A 52 -1.93 -5.79 6.04
N TYR A 53 -2.45 -6.55 5.07
CA TYR A 53 -3.63 -7.40 5.25
C TYR A 53 -3.35 -8.91 5.11
N ARG A 54 -2.18 -9.30 4.59
CA ARG A 54 -1.80 -10.69 4.32
C ARG A 54 -1.98 -11.56 5.56
N PRO A 55 -2.65 -12.72 5.51
CA PRO A 55 -2.81 -13.57 6.68
C PRO A 55 -1.48 -14.22 7.09
N GLY A 56 -1.35 -14.59 8.37
CA GLY A 56 -0.24 -15.42 8.86
C GLY A 56 1.14 -14.77 8.95
N ILE A 57 1.23 -13.44 8.85
CA ILE A 57 2.51 -12.73 9.02
C ILE A 57 2.52 -11.85 10.27
N THR A 58 3.68 -11.83 10.94
CA THR A 58 3.91 -11.08 12.17
C THR A 58 3.91 -9.57 11.94
N PRO A 59 3.56 -8.74 12.93
CA PRO A 59 3.55 -7.27 12.80
C PRO A 59 4.89 -6.72 12.30
N SER A 60 6.00 -7.30 12.77
CA SER A 60 7.35 -6.93 12.35
C SER A 60 7.60 -7.22 10.86
N ARG A 61 7.17 -8.39 10.36
CA ARG A 61 7.33 -8.72 8.93
C ARG A 61 6.54 -7.77 8.03
N ARG A 62 5.34 -7.36 8.47
CA ARG A 62 4.53 -6.35 7.78
C ARG A 62 5.28 -5.02 7.71
N GLY A 63 5.76 -4.53 8.85
CA GLY A 63 6.51 -3.28 8.95
C GLY A 63 7.76 -3.29 8.07
N LEU A 64 8.48 -4.40 8.02
CA LEU A 64 9.68 -4.56 7.19
C LEU A 64 9.36 -4.46 5.69
N GLU A 65 8.38 -5.22 5.19
CA GLU A 65 8.02 -5.23 3.76
C GLU A 65 7.47 -3.86 3.32
N VAL A 66 6.66 -3.22 4.18
CA VAL A 66 6.16 -1.86 3.95
C VAL A 66 7.31 -0.85 3.97
N GLY A 67 8.20 -0.93 4.95
CA GLY A 67 9.37 -0.06 5.07
C GLY A 67 10.28 -0.15 3.86
N MET A 68 10.64 -1.36 3.43
CA MET A 68 11.49 -1.57 2.25
C MET A 68 10.92 -0.93 0.99
N ALA A 69 9.61 -1.10 0.73
CA ALA A 69 8.96 -0.49 -0.43
C ALA A 69 8.96 1.05 -0.35
N HIS A 70 8.65 1.63 0.81
CA HIS A 70 8.60 3.08 0.97
C HIS A 70 9.99 3.71 0.92
N GLY A 71 10.98 3.13 1.59
CA GLY A 71 12.36 3.62 1.57
C GLY A 71 12.93 3.64 0.16
N TYR A 72 12.69 2.57 -0.61
CA TYR A 72 13.11 2.50 -2.01
C TYR A 72 12.43 3.56 -2.89
N LEU A 73 11.12 3.76 -2.70
CA LEU A 73 10.34 4.75 -3.46
C LEU A 73 10.74 6.19 -3.16
N LEU A 74 10.90 6.53 -1.87
CA LEU A 74 11.16 7.90 -1.41
C LEU A 74 12.49 8.47 -1.91
N PHE A 75 13.47 7.62 -2.19
CA PHE A 75 14.76 8.02 -2.76
C PHE A 75 14.64 8.83 -4.06
N GLY A 76 13.75 8.41 -4.97
CA GLY A 76 13.65 8.97 -6.32
C GLY A 76 13.38 10.49 -6.33
N PRO A 77 12.29 10.97 -5.71
CA PRO A 77 11.96 12.38 -5.66
C PRO A 77 13.08 13.25 -5.07
N PHE A 78 13.70 12.83 -3.97
CA PHE A 78 14.76 13.63 -3.35
C PHE A 78 16.05 13.68 -4.19
N ALA A 79 16.43 12.56 -4.80
CA ALA A 79 17.64 12.51 -5.63
C ALA A 79 17.48 13.27 -6.96
N LYS A 80 16.31 13.20 -7.59
CA LYS A 80 16.10 13.72 -8.95
C LYS A 80 15.43 15.08 -9.03
N LEU A 81 14.61 15.43 -8.03
CA LEU A 81 13.86 16.69 -7.99
C LEU A 81 14.28 17.57 -6.80
N GLY A 82 15.27 17.12 -6.01
CA GLY A 82 15.81 17.89 -4.89
C GLY A 82 16.74 19.03 -5.31
N PRO A 83 17.17 19.86 -4.33
CA PRO A 83 17.96 21.07 -4.60
C PRO A 83 19.36 20.77 -5.15
N LEU A 84 19.95 19.63 -4.79
CA LEU A 84 21.29 19.23 -5.21
C LEU A 84 21.31 18.30 -6.44
N ARG A 85 20.18 18.19 -7.17
CA ARG A 85 19.99 17.24 -8.28
C ARG A 85 21.03 17.31 -9.39
N ASP A 86 21.59 18.50 -9.64
CA ASP A 86 22.57 18.75 -10.71
C ASP A 86 24.02 18.71 -10.20
N THR A 87 24.26 18.11 -9.03
CA THR A 87 25.59 17.99 -8.42
C THR A 87 26.04 16.54 -8.32
N ALA A 88 27.35 16.31 -8.19
CA ALA A 88 27.91 14.97 -7.98
C ALA A 88 27.34 14.27 -6.73
N ASN A 89 26.84 15.03 -5.76
CA ASN A 89 26.30 14.52 -4.50
C ASN A 89 24.76 14.37 -4.49
N ALA A 90 24.10 14.49 -5.66
CA ALA A 90 22.64 14.39 -5.78
C ALA A 90 22.06 13.13 -5.12
N ASN A 91 22.64 11.96 -5.43
CA ASN A 91 22.18 10.68 -4.90
C ASN A 91 22.42 10.58 -3.37
N LEU A 92 23.55 11.11 -2.87
CA LEU A 92 23.84 11.10 -1.44
C LEU A 92 22.86 11.98 -0.66
N ALA A 93 22.56 13.17 -1.18
CA ALA A 93 21.53 14.05 -0.61
C ALA A 93 20.15 13.37 -0.61
N GLY A 94 19.81 12.68 -1.71
CA GLY A 94 18.58 11.89 -1.83
C GLY A 94 18.46 10.79 -0.77
N LEU A 95 19.56 10.06 -0.51
CA LEU A 95 19.61 9.03 0.53
C LEU A 95 19.36 9.62 1.93
N LEU A 96 20.08 10.68 2.30
CA LEU A 96 19.95 11.30 3.62
C LEU A 96 18.55 11.87 3.86
N ALA A 97 17.98 12.54 2.85
CA ALA A 97 16.62 13.08 2.93
C ALA A 97 15.56 11.96 3.08
N SER A 98 15.74 10.85 2.36
CA SER A 98 14.84 9.69 2.45
C SER A 98 14.89 9.03 3.82
N ILE A 99 16.09 8.82 4.36
CA ILE A 99 16.28 8.27 5.71
C ILE A 99 15.66 9.21 6.74
N GLY A 100 15.89 10.53 6.62
CA GLY A 100 15.28 11.52 7.50
C GLY A 100 13.75 11.45 7.50
N LEU A 101 13.13 11.32 6.33
CA LEU A 101 11.69 11.16 6.22
C LEU A 101 11.20 9.83 6.82
N VAL A 102 11.92 8.72 6.59
CA VAL A 102 11.60 7.42 7.22
C VAL A 102 11.65 7.52 8.74
N VAL A 103 12.63 8.22 9.31
CA VAL A 103 12.73 8.46 10.76
C VAL A 103 11.51 9.25 11.26
N LEU A 104 11.11 10.31 10.55
CA LEU A 104 9.91 11.09 10.89
C LEU A 104 8.64 10.25 10.83
N LEU A 105 8.44 9.48 9.76
CA LEU A 105 7.30 8.57 9.62
C LEU A 105 7.27 7.52 10.73
N THR A 106 8.44 6.99 11.10
CA THR A 106 8.56 6.05 12.24
C THR A 106 8.15 6.71 13.54
N ALA A 107 8.58 7.95 13.79
CA ALA A 107 8.18 8.70 14.98
C ALA A 107 6.66 8.92 15.02
N CYS A 108 6.04 9.26 13.89
CA CYS A 108 4.58 9.36 13.77
C CYS A 108 3.87 8.04 14.07
N LEU A 109 4.39 6.91 13.58
CA LEU A 109 3.85 5.57 13.88
C LEU A 109 3.93 5.25 15.37
N SER A 110 5.06 5.55 16.03
CA SER A 110 5.24 5.34 17.48
C SER A 110 4.35 6.24 18.33
N LEU A 111 4.11 7.49 17.89
CA LEU A 111 3.15 8.39 18.52
C LEU A 111 1.72 7.87 18.40
N TYR A 112 1.33 7.42 17.20
CA TYR A 112 0.02 6.79 16.96
C TYR A 112 -0.17 5.52 17.80
N ALA A 113 0.87 4.68 17.92
CA ALA A 113 0.84 3.51 18.80
C ALA A 113 0.60 3.92 20.27
N SER A 114 1.21 5.02 20.70
CA SER A 114 1.14 5.52 22.06
C SER A 114 -0.19 6.19 22.41
N SER A 115 -0.96 6.65 21.42
CA SER A 115 -2.28 7.23 21.62
C SER A 115 -3.41 6.20 21.78
N ASN A 116 -3.10 4.90 21.91
CA ASN A 116 -4.06 3.80 22.03
C ASN A 116 -5.12 3.81 20.91
N PRO A 117 -4.70 3.51 19.66
CA PRO A 117 -5.58 3.64 18.52
C PRO A 117 -6.74 2.62 18.56
N PRO A 118 -7.90 2.97 17.96
CA PRO A 118 -9.00 2.03 17.82
C PRO A 118 -8.60 0.85 16.93
N LYS A 119 -9.37 -0.24 17.02
CA LYS A 119 -9.14 -1.45 16.24
C LYS A 119 -9.25 -1.18 14.75
N ALA A 120 -8.50 -1.96 13.96
CA ALA A 120 -8.60 -1.91 12.51
C ALA A 120 -10.02 -2.29 12.03
N LEU A 121 -10.54 -1.51 11.09
CA LEU A 121 -11.90 -1.66 10.57
C LEU A 121 -11.95 -2.68 9.43
N ALA A 122 -13.04 -3.43 9.38
CA ALA A 122 -13.38 -4.29 8.26
C ALA A 122 -14.05 -3.49 7.12
N SER A 123 -13.95 -4.00 5.90
CA SER A 123 -14.60 -3.42 4.72
C SER A 123 -15.01 -4.51 3.74
N VAL A 124 -15.75 -4.15 2.69
CA VAL A 124 -16.10 -5.06 1.58
C VAL A 124 -14.85 -5.71 0.96
N THR A 125 -13.78 -4.94 0.79
CA THR A 125 -12.52 -5.41 0.20
C THR A 125 -11.76 -6.31 1.17
N VAL A 126 -11.70 -5.95 2.44
CA VAL A 126 -10.99 -6.68 3.52
C VAL A 126 -11.98 -7.01 4.63
N PRO A 127 -12.71 -8.14 4.53
CA PRO A 127 -13.71 -8.52 5.54
C PRO A 127 -13.09 -8.83 6.90
N ASN A 128 -11.87 -9.38 6.89
CA ASN A 128 -11.17 -9.85 8.08
C ASN A 128 -9.84 -9.10 8.22
N PRO A 129 -9.83 -7.89 8.80
CA PRO A 129 -8.58 -7.17 9.04
C PRO A 129 -7.70 -7.95 10.03
N PRO A 130 -6.36 -7.90 9.90
CA PRO A 130 -5.47 -8.65 10.79
C PRO A 130 -5.63 -8.24 12.25
N VAL A 131 -6.18 -9.16 13.04
CA VAL A 131 -6.44 -8.92 14.46
C VAL A 131 -5.14 -8.78 15.26
N ASP A 132 -4.07 -9.41 14.77
CA ASP A 132 -2.82 -9.57 15.51
C ASP A 132 -1.84 -8.40 15.29
N ALA A 133 -2.07 -7.59 14.23
CA ALA A 133 -1.11 -6.58 13.79
C ALA A 133 -1.43 -5.14 14.18
N PHE A 134 -2.70 -4.78 14.27
CA PHE A 134 -3.10 -3.37 14.39
C PHE A 134 -4.06 -3.09 15.55
N ASN A 135 -4.14 -3.98 16.54
CA ASN A 135 -5.06 -3.86 17.67
C ASN A 135 -4.40 -3.59 19.03
N SER A 136 -3.08 -3.59 19.09
CA SER A 136 -2.34 -3.31 20.33
C SER A 136 -1.20 -2.33 20.08
N LYS A 137 -0.84 -1.57 21.13
CA LYS A 137 0.32 -0.68 21.12
C LYS A 137 1.61 -1.45 20.81
N GLU A 138 1.73 -2.68 21.31
CA GLU A 138 2.90 -3.53 21.07
C GLU A 138 3.06 -3.87 19.59
N SER A 139 1.97 -4.30 18.92
CA SER A 139 2.02 -4.64 17.50
C SER A 139 2.35 -3.42 16.62
N TRP A 140 1.82 -2.24 16.96
CA TRP A 140 2.17 -0.99 16.28
C TRP A 140 3.63 -0.56 16.50
N ASN A 141 4.18 -0.74 17.71
CA ASN A 141 5.59 -0.46 17.98
C ASN A 141 6.54 -1.43 17.25
N ASN A 142 6.17 -2.71 17.18
CA ASN A 142 6.91 -3.72 16.40
C ASN A 142 6.89 -3.40 14.90
N PHE A 143 5.73 -2.94 14.39
CA PHE A 143 5.59 -2.44 13.03
C PHE A 143 6.49 -1.23 12.78
N ALA A 144 6.46 -0.21 13.65
CA ALA A 144 7.26 1.01 13.52
C ALA A 144 8.76 0.71 13.52
N SER A 145 9.23 -0.12 14.45
CA SER A 145 10.65 -0.52 14.54
C SER A 145 11.12 -1.22 13.26
N SER A 146 10.29 -2.09 12.71
CA SER A 146 10.61 -2.81 11.47
C SER A 146 10.50 -1.93 10.22
N PHE A 147 9.58 -0.96 10.23
CA PHE A 147 9.43 0.04 9.18
C PHE A 147 10.70 0.90 9.05
N LEU A 148 11.29 1.31 10.18
CA LEU A 148 12.56 2.05 10.18
C LEU A 148 13.70 1.25 9.52
N ILE A 149 13.88 0.00 9.95
CA ILE A 149 14.92 -0.89 9.42
C ILE A 149 14.70 -1.11 7.91
N GLY A 150 13.46 -1.45 7.52
CA GLY A 150 13.11 -1.66 6.12
C GLY A 150 13.29 -0.40 5.28
N GLY A 151 12.86 0.76 5.79
CA GLY A 151 12.94 2.03 5.09
C GLY A 151 14.37 2.50 4.85
N ILE A 152 15.25 2.37 5.85
CA ILE A 152 16.68 2.64 5.66
C ILE A 152 17.26 1.68 4.63
N GLY A 153 16.98 0.37 4.76
CA GLY A 153 17.45 -0.64 3.81
C GLY A 153 17.00 -0.38 2.37
N GLY A 154 15.72 -0.06 2.16
CA GLY A 154 15.17 0.26 0.85
C GLY A 154 15.81 1.49 0.21
N ALA A 155 16.02 2.56 0.98
CA ALA A 155 16.66 3.78 0.51
C ALA A 155 18.13 3.54 0.13
N VAL A 156 18.86 2.76 0.94
CA VAL A 156 20.25 2.38 0.67
C VAL A 156 20.35 1.53 -0.60
N VAL A 157 19.45 0.56 -0.80
CA VAL A 157 19.39 -0.23 -2.05
C VAL A 157 19.15 0.66 -3.26
N ALA A 158 18.18 1.59 -3.21
CA ALA A 158 17.93 2.53 -4.30
C ALA A 158 19.16 3.42 -4.59
N TYR A 159 19.83 3.90 -3.55
CA TYR A 159 21.07 4.68 -3.67
C TYR A 159 22.18 3.90 -4.38
N PHE A 160 22.44 2.65 -3.98
CA PHE A 160 23.48 1.84 -4.60
C PHE A 160 23.15 1.50 -6.06
N LEU A 161 21.91 1.11 -6.35
CA LEU A 161 21.50 0.79 -7.72
C LEU A 161 21.61 2.00 -8.65
N THR A 162 21.19 3.19 -8.19
CA THR A 162 21.22 4.40 -9.02
C THR A 162 22.61 5.03 -9.12
N SER A 163 23.44 4.93 -8.09
CA SER A 163 24.81 5.47 -8.13
C SER A 163 25.77 4.60 -8.92
N ASN A 164 25.53 3.28 -8.96
CA ASN A 164 26.35 2.34 -9.71
C ASN A 164 25.68 1.89 -11.02
N LEU A 165 24.64 2.59 -11.48
CA LEU A 165 23.87 2.16 -12.65
C LEU A 165 24.74 2.05 -13.91
N GLY A 166 25.72 2.95 -14.08
CA GLY A 166 26.66 2.86 -15.20
C GLY A 166 27.55 1.62 -15.16
N LEU A 167 27.97 1.18 -13.96
CA LEU A 167 28.69 -0.09 -13.80
C LEU A 167 27.79 -1.29 -14.08
N ILE A 168 26.53 -1.25 -13.62
CA ILE A 168 25.54 -2.30 -13.86
C ILE A 168 25.26 -2.44 -15.36
N GLN A 169 25.08 -1.32 -16.07
CA GLN A 169 24.93 -1.31 -17.53
C GLN A 169 26.18 -1.89 -18.20
N GLY A 170 27.39 -1.52 -17.77
CA GLY A 170 28.62 -2.09 -18.32
C GLY A 170 28.78 -3.61 -18.13
N ILE A 171 28.07 -4.22 -17.18
CA ILE A 171 28.06 -5.69 -16.98
C ILE A 171 26.95 -6.35 -17.81
N VAL A 172 25.82 -5.67 -18.00
CA VAL A 172 24.61 -6.26 -18.62
C VAL A 172 24.49 -5.93 -20.11
N GLY A 173 25.19 -4.89 -20.61
CA GLY A 173 25.14 -4.41 -22.00
C GLY A 173 24.82 -2.93 -22.08
#